data_AF-A0A7T7REY7-F1
#
_entry.id   AF-A0A7T7REY7-F1
#
_cell.length_a   1.000
_cell.length_b   1.000
_cell.length_c   1.000
_cell.angle_alpha   90.00
_cell.angle_beta   90.00
_cell.angle_gamma   90.00
#
_symmetry.space_group_name_H-M   'P 1'
#
loop_
_entity.id
_entity.type
_entity.pdbx_description
1 polymer ?
#
loop_
_entity_poly.entity_id
_entity_poly.type
_entity_poly.pdbx_seq_one_letter_code
_entity_poly.pdbx_strand_id
1 'polypeptide(L)'
;MSDSSPLPPVRLHSEAELARDALATPLLSRAVRLARWAGPETRVGAGGELVEEQLPAAAAELGLDGGDAAAYASEAWRVAVDTGLVEVVDEEEGTVTAGADLALVVSGAPQDVLGLWLGALEAVLADAGVPDLDDLVEAMGEGGEVDFSQLDWDPEAEAEFLDGVLGNLYLLTSSEDGPGDGPVPLPALAASMIVPDDMGEPTNDVLEQVSDAMMRLDDQFRLLEPIGLVDFQPVDEALMADADEEPAAPVDDTDVSRYGMVRLTPLGVYGIRARLLEAGFAAPAVGDLADKGADVLLDGTSAFPPAAAQAETEQWLDRREPLSAARELLAAAKGSDAGAPLRRLRCQQALSLVGAEASPALREVLDDAELGGLARVWLTERGASDVPAPSEGMVFWLTVDTIAAQLAAEGNSAELQALVEGLAAQHGSFFAAAWRVDHPATPDVLEAMGRLHPDKKVAKEARKAAFKARSQQGG
;
A
#
# COMPACT_ATOMS: atom_id res chain seq x y z
N MET A 1 5.56 -6.44 12.87
CA MET A 1 4.35 -5.61 12.67
C MET A 1 3.11 -6.27 13.28
N SER A 2 2.88 -6.09 14.58
CA SER A 2 1.60 -6.48 15.21
C SER A 2 0.88 -5.23 15.68
N ASP A 3 0.41 -4.44 14.71
CA ASP A 3 -0.59 -3.42 14.95
C ASP A 3 -1.68 -3.58 13.89
N SER A 4 -2.89 -3.86 14.35
CA SER A 4 -4.03 -4.37 13.57
C SER A 4 -4.71 -3.31 12.69
N SER A 5 -3.96 -2.30 12.26
CA SER A 5 -4.47 -1.25 11.36
C SER A 5 -4.36 -1.74 9.92
N PRO A 6 -5.44 -1.69 9.13
CA PRO A 6 -5.37 -2.03 7.72
C PRO A 6 -4.38 -1.11 7.01
N LEU A 7 -3.63 -1.67 6.06
CA LEU A 7 -2.72 -0.88 5.23
C LEU A 7 -3.53 0.14 4.41
N PRO A 8 -2.94 1.29 4.03
CA PRO A 8 -3.59 2.24 3.15
C PRO A 8 -3.93 1.59 1.79
N PRO A 9 -5.07 1.94 1.19
CA PRO A 9 -5.48 1.38 -0.09
C PRO A 9 -4.58 1.86 -1.24
N VAL A 10 -4.16 0.93 -2.10
CA VAL A 10 -3.38 1.26 -3.30
C VAL A 10 -4.26 1.40 -4.53
N ARG A 11 -3.81 2.20 -5.49
CA ARG A 11 -4.41 2.25 -6.84
C ARG A 11 -3.62 1.32 -7.75
N LEU A 12 -4.27 0.26 -8.22
CA LEU A 12 -3.66 -0.69 -9.15
C LEU A 12 -3.99 -0.31 -10.59
N HIS A 13 -3.04 -0.57 -11.50
CA HIS A 13 -3.34 -0.62 -12.92
C HIS A 13 -4.28 -1.78 -13.23
N SER A 14 -4.92 -1.75 -14.40
CA SER A 14 -5.76 -2.88 -14.80
C SER A 14 -4.92 -4.16 -14.95
N GLU A 15 -5.52 -5.32 -14.68
CA GLU A 15 -4.81 -6.61 -14.81
C GLU A 15 -4.23 -6.80 -16.22
N ALA A 16 -4.89 -6.28 -17.26
CA ALA A 16 -4.40 -6.32 -18.63
C ALA A 16 -3.18 -5.42 -18.89
N GLU A 17 -3.05 -4.31 -18.15
CA GLU A 17 -1.84 -3.49 -18.17
C GLU A 17 -0.72 -4.17 -17.39
N LEU A 18 -1.00 -4.64 -16.17
CA LEU A 18 -0.03 -5.36 -15.34
C LEU A 18 0.51 -6.62 -16.03
N ALA A 19 -0.34 -7.41 -16.67
CA ALA A 19 0.09 -8.60 -17.41
C ALA A 19 0.97 -8.24 -18.62
N ARG A 20 0.71 -7.09 -19.27
CA ARG A 20 1.56 -6.60 -20.35
C ARG A 20 2.93 -6.16 -19.81
N ASP A 21 2.93 -5.45 -18.69
CA ASP A 21 4.15 -5.00 -18.03
C ASP A 21 4.98 -6.20 -17.57
N ALA A 22 4.36 -7.23 -16.98
CA ALA A 22 4.99 -8.48 -16.60
C ALA A 22 5.70 -9.17 -17.77
N LEU A 23 5.02 -9.31 -18.91
CA LEU A 23 5.61 -9.91 -20.13
C LEU A 23 6.70 -9.05 -20.76
N ALA A 24 6.73 -7.75 -20.46
CA ALA A 24 7.76 -6.82 -20.93
C ALA A 24 9.00 -6.78 -20.02
N THR A 25 8.95 -7.40 -18.84
CA THR A 25 10.11 -7.46 -17.95
C THR A 25 11.27 -8.22 -18.62
N PRO A 26 12.51 -7.72 -18.50
CA PRO A 26 13.68 -8.40 -19.06
C PRO A 26 13.76 -9.87 -18.66
N LEU A 27 13.55 -10.19 -17.39
CA LEU A 27 13.75 -11.55 -16.89
C LEU A 27 12.67 -12.52 -17.42
N LEU A 28 11.38 -12.19 -17.29
CA LEU A 28 10.31 -13.07 -17.75
C LEU A 28 10.32 -13.21 -19.29
N SER A 29 10.60 -12.13 -20.03
CA SER A 29 10.68 -12.19 -21.49
C SER A 29 11.83 -13.10 -21.98
N ARG A 30 12.98 -13.08 -21.28
CA ARG A 30 14.11 -13.99 -21.53
C ARG A 30 13.73 -15.44 -21.17
N ALA A 31 13.11 -15.66 -20.02
CA ALA A 31 12.68 -17.00 -19.59
C ALA A 31 11.73 -17.65 -20.60
N VAL A 32 10.71 -16.91 -21.06
CA VAL A 32 9.78 -17.36 -22.11
C VAL A 32 10.51 -17.66 -23.42
N ARG A 33 11.53 -16.87 -23.77
CA ARG A 33 12.32 -17.09 -24.98
C ARG A 33 13.17 -18.35 -24.89
N LEU A 34 13.81 -18.59 -23.74
CA LEU A 34 14.56 -19.83 -23.50
C LEU A 34 13.64 -21.05 -23.45
N ALA A 35 12.44 -20.94 -22.87
CA ALA A 35 11.46 -22.03 -22.87
C ALA A 35 11.02 -22.42 -24.29
N ARG A 36 10.95 -21.47 -25.23
CA ARG A 36 10.68 -21.73 -26.65
C ARG A 36 11.88 -22.28 -27.41
N TRP A 37 13.08 -21.95 -26.97
CA TRP A 37 14.34 -22.45 -27.52
C TRP A 37 14.65 -23.87 -27.06
N ALA A 38 14.24 -24.21 -25.84
CA ALA A 38 14.43 -25.53 -25.25
C ALA A 38 13.84 -26.63 -26.15
N GLY A 39 14.61 -27.69 -26.33
CA GLY A 39 14.23 -28.82 -27.17
C GLY A 39 14.84 -30.13 -26.70
N PRO A 40 14.69 -31.22 -27.48
CA PRO A 40 15.16 -32.56 -27.07
C PRO A 40 16.68 -32.67 -26.82
N GLU A 41 17.46 -31.73 -27.34
CA GLU A 41 18.92 -31.67 -27.18
C GLU A 41 19.36 -30.79 -26.00
N THR A 42 18.43 -30.10 -25.35
CA THR A 42 18.73 -29.27 -24.18
C THR A 42 19.02 -30.17 -22.99
N ARG A 43 20.12 -29.89 -22.30
CA ARG A 43 20.63 -30.70 -21.19
C ARG A 43 20.68 -29.88 -19.92
N VAL A 44 20.21 -30.48 -18.84
CA VAL A 44 20.26 -29.89 -17.50
C VAL A 44 21.09 -30.73 -16.55
N GLY A 45 21.66 -30.08 -15.54
CA GLY A 45 22.31 -30.73 -14.40
C GLY A 45 21.30 -31.25 -13.38
N ALA A 46 21.82 -31.68 -12.22
CA ALA A 46 21.02 -32.38 -11.21
C ALA A 46 19.99 -31.47 -10.52
N GLY A 47 20.20 -30.16 -10.51
CA GLY A 47 19.27 -29.16 -10.00
C GLY A 47 18.38 -28.54 -11.06
N GLY A 48 18.39 -29.05 -12.30
CA GLY A 48 17.64 -28.47 -13.42
C GLY A 48 18.33 -27.27 -14.08
N GLU A 49 19.53 -26.90 -13.64
CA GLU A 49 20.35 -25.84 -14.22
C GLU A 49 20.83 -26.19 -15.64
N LEU A 50 20.88 -25.20 -16.54
CA LEU A 50 21.41 -25.42 -17.88
C LEU A 50 22.91 -25.72 -17.80
N VAL A 51 23.36 -26.78 -18.48
CA VAL A 51 24.78 -27.14 -18.48
C VAL A 51 25.65 -26.01 -19.05
N GLU A 52 26.85 -25.83 -18.49
CA GLU A 52 27.76 -24.72 -18.85
C GLU A 52 28.05 -24.66 -20.36
N GLU A 53 28.15 -25.80 -21.04
CA GLU A 53 28.42 -25.87 -22.47
C GLU A 53 27.28 -25.29 -23.33
N GLN A 54 26.07 -25.20 -22.80
CA GLN A 54 24.89 -24.66 -23.50
C GLN A 54 24.59 -23.20 -23.14
N LEU A 55 25.18 -22.64 -22.08
CA LEU A 55 25.01 -21.24 -21.69
C LEU A 55 25.38 -20.24 -22.82
N PRO A 56 26.48 -20.40 -23.57
CA PRO A 56 26.79 -19.48 -24.67
C PRO A 56 25.74 -19.50 -25.78
N ALA A 57 25.13 -20.66 -26.06
CA ALA A 57 24.09 -20.78 -27.06
C ALA A 57 22.76 -20.15 -26.59
N ALA A 58 22.42 -20.33 -25.30
CA ALA A 58 21.28 -19.67 -24.68
C ALA A 58 21.44 -18.14 -24.65
N ALA A 59 22.62 -17.64 -24.28
CA ALA A 59 22.93 -16.22 -24.32
C ALA A 59 22.83 -15.63 -25.74
N ALA A 60 23.34 -16.36 -26.74
CA ALA A 60 23.21 -15.97 -28.15
C ALA A 60 21.76 -15.96 -28.63
N GLU A 61 20.94 -16.92 -28.19
CA GLU A 61 19.49 -16.89 -28.44
C GLU A 61 18.89 -15.64 -27.82
N LEU A 62 19.20 -15.31 -26.56
CA LEU A 62 18.68 -14.08 -25.93
C LEU A 62 19.19 -12.78 -26.56
N GLY A 63 20.25 -12.85 -27.37
CA GLY A 63 20.90 -11.68 -27.98
C GLY A 63 21.76 -10.90 -26.98
N LEU A 64 22.25 -11.59 -25.95
CA LEU A 64 23.12 -11.03 -24.92
C LEU A 64 24.60 -11.12 -25.34
N ASP A 65 25.37 -10.09 -25.01
CA ASP A 65 26.81 -10.02 -25.19
C ASP A 65 27.50 -9.53 -23.90
N GLY A 66 28.83 -9.60 -23.86
CA GLY A 66 29.62 -9.21 -22.68
C GLY A 66 29.90 -10.36 -21.70
N GLY A 67 30.53 -10.01 -20.57
CA GLY A 67 30.95 -10.97 -19.54
C GLY A 67 29.79 -11.65 -18.82
N ASP A 68 28.69 -10.93 -18.63
CA ASP A 68 27.55 -11.38 -17.82
C ASP A 68 26.49 -12.12 -18.64
N ALA A 69 26.68 -12.26 -19.96
CA ALA A 69 25.70 -12.85 -20.87
C ALA A 69 25.33 -14.30 -20.47
N ALA A 70 26.30 -15.08 -20.00
CA ALA A 70 26.07 -16.43 -19.51
C ALA A 70 25.29 -16.45 -18.18
N ALA A 71 25.59 -15.51 -17.27
CA ALA A 71 24.89 -15.39 -15.99
C ALA A 71 23.41 -15.04 -16.19
N TYR A 72 23.11 -14.02 -17.00
CA TYR A 72 21.73 -13.66 -17.35
C TYR A 72 20.97 -14.77 -18.09
N ALA A 73 21.66 -15.59 -18.90
CA ALA A 73 21.04 -16.74 -19.54
C ALA A 73 20.73 -17.85 -18.52
N SER A 74 21.62 -18.09 -17.57
CA SER A 74 21.42 -19.03 -16.46
C SER A 74 20.26 -18.61 -15.57
N GLU A 75 20.20 -17.34 -15.19
CA GLU A 75 19.12 -16.75 -14.39
C GLU A 75 17.76 -16.91 -15.08
N ALA A 76 17.66 -16.52 -16.36
CA ALA A 76 16.43 -16.68 -17.13
C ALA A 76 16.02 -18.15 -17.31
N TRP A 77 16.99 -19.06 -17.40
CA TRP A 77 16.72 -20.50 -17.48
C TRP A 77 16.10 -21.02 -16.20
N ARG A 78 16.68 -20.67 -15.04
CA ARG A 78 16.16 -21.06 -13.73
C ARG A 78 14.73 -20.56 -13.53
N VAL A 79 14.45 -19.29 -13.85
CA VAL A 79 13.08 -18.77 -13.83
C VAL A 79 12.16 -19.57 -14.76
N ALA A 80 12.62 -19.98 -15.94
CA ALA A 80 11.80 -20.79 -16.85
C ALA A 80 11.45 -22.17 -16.26
N VAL A 81 12.36 -22.79 -15.51
CA VAL A 81 12.11 -24.05 -14.81
C VAL A 81 11.18 -23.85 -13.61
N ASP A 82 11.47 -22.86 -12.76
CA ASP A 82 10.71 -22.60 -11.52
C ASP A 82 9.26 -22.15 -11.78
N THR A 83 9.03 -21.49 -12.91
CA THR A 83 7.68 -21.08 -13.34
C THR A 83 6.94 -22.11 -14.19
N GLY A 84 7.51 -23.30 -14.38
CA GLY A 84 6.88 -24.36 -15.18
C GLY A 84 6.79 -24.04 -16.68
N LEU A 85 7.53 -23.03 -17.17
CA LEU A 85 7.68 -22.79 -18.61
C LEU A 85 8.51 -23.89 -19.28
N VAL A 86 9.43 -24.50 -18.52
CA VAL A 86 10.23 -25.68 -18.88
C VAL A 86 10.03 -26.74 -17.81
N GLU A 87 9.77 -27.98 -18.23
CA GLU A 87 9.66 -29.13 -17.34
C GLU A 87 10.86 -30.06 -17.53
N VAL A 88 11.51 -30.46 -16.42
CA VAL A 88 12.51 -31.53 -16.43
C VAL A 88 11.79 -32.87 -16.50
N VAL A 89 12.01 -33.62 -17.59
CA VAL A 89 11.31 -34.89 -17.88
C VAL A 89 12.01 -36.08 -17.23
N ASP A 90 13.34 -36.04 -17.21
CA ASP A 90 14.19 -37.08 -16.64
C ASP A 90 15.37 -36.41 -15.94
N GLU A 91 15.38 -36.48 -14.60
CA GLU A 91 16.44 -35.94 -13.75
C GLU A 91 17.76 -36.71 -13.89
N GLU A 92 17.71 -38.02 -14.20
CA GLU A 92 18.91 -38.84 -14.36
C GLU A 92 19.55 -38.64 -15.74
N GLU A 93 18.75 -38.49 -16.79
CA GLU A 93 19.22 -38.19 -18.15
C GLU A 93 19.41 -36.68 -18.42
N GLY A 94 18.91 -35.82 -17.52
CA GLY A 94 18.99 -34.37 -17.61
C GLY A 94 18.28 -33.81 -18.83
N THR A 95 17.06 -34.30 -19.12
CA THR A 95 16.30 -33.89 -20.32
C THR A 95 15.07 -33.05 -19.97
N VAL A 96 14.69 -32.17 -20.88
CA VAL A 96 13.63 -31.19 -20.66
C VAL A 96 12.58 -31.18 -21.78
N THR A 97 11.42 -30.64 -21.48
CA THR A 97 10.35 -30.34 -22.44
C THR A 97 9.71 -28.98 -22.16
N ALA A 98 8.93 -28.47 -23.11
CA ALA A 98 8.14 -27.27 -22.87
C ALA A 98 7.05 -27.58 -21.84
N GLY A 99 7.03 -26.82 -20.75
CA GLY A 99 6.06 -27.02 -19.69
C GLY A 99 4.67 -26.50 -20.07
N ALA A 100 3.65 -26.96 -19.32
CA ALA A 100 2.25 -26.62 -19.59
C ALA A 100 2.00 -25.09 -19.55
N ASP A 101 2.74 -24.38 -18.70
CA ASP A 101 2.52 -22.97 -18.41
C ASP A 101 3.00 -22.04 -19.53
N LEU A 102 3.83 -22.53 -20.45
CA LEU A 102 4.21 -21.79 -21.65
C LEU A 102 2.99 -21.41 -22.53
N ALA A 103 1.92 -22.21 -22.48
CA ALA A 103 0.68 -21.91 -23.20
C ALA A 103 -0.08 -20.70 -22.63
N LEU A 104 0.07 -20.42 -21.33
CA LEU A 104 -0.59 -19.31 -20.65
C LEU A 104 -0.07 -17.95 -21.16
N VAL A 105 1.20 -17.89 -21.54
CA VAL A 105 1.81 -16.67 -22.12
C VAL A 105 1.13 -16.23 -23.43
N VAL A 106 0.61 -17.16 -24.21
CA VAL A 106 0.01 -16.87 -25.53
C VAL A 106 -1.52 -16.84 -25.48
N SER A 107 -2.12 -17.67 -24.62
CA SER A 107 -3.56 -17.92 -24.63
C SER A 107 -4.25 -17.76 -23.27
N GLY A 108 -3.49 -17.47 -22.22
CA GLY A 108 -4.00 -17.24 -20.87
C GLY A 108 -4.73 -15.90 -20.73
N ALA A 109 -5.54 -15.82 -19.69
CA ALA A 109 -6.08 -14.56 -19.19
C ALA A 109 -4.97 -13.72 -18.52
N PRO A 110 -5.16 -12.40 -18.35
CA PRO A 110 -4.19 -11.55 -17.66
C PRO A 110 -3.77 -12.10 -16.29
N GLN A 111 -4.70 -12.69 -15.53
CA GLN A 111 -4.42 -13.31 -14.23
C GLN A 111 -3.47 -14.50 -14.32
N ASP A 112 -3.57 -15.31 -15.39
CA ASP A 112 -2.68 -16.46 -15.58
C ASP A 112 -1.23 -15.99 -15.77
N VAL A 113 -1.04 -14.92 -16.55
CA VAL A 113 0.26 -14.29 -16.77
C VAL A 113 0.80 -13.67 -15.48
N LEU A 114 -0.06 -13.01 -14.69
CA LEU A 114 0.34 -12.46 -13.40
C LEU A 114 0.70 -13.56 -12.39
N GLY A 115 0.04 -14.72 -12.44
CA GLY A 115 0.41 -15.90 -11.66
C GLY A 115 1.81 -16.40 -12.00
N LEU A 116 2.16 -16.47 -13.28
CA LEU A 116 3.51 -16.82 -13.72
C LEU A 116 4.56 -15.81 -13.26
N TRP A 117 4.24 -14.52 -13.38
CA TRP A 117 5.13 -13.47 -12.92
C TRP A 117 5.33 -13.51 -11.39
N LEU A 118 4.28 -13.78 -10.60
CA LEU A 118 4.42 -13.97 -9.15
C LEU A 118 5.32 -15.17 -8.82
N GLY A 119 5.20 -16.29 -9.54
CA GLY A 119 6.11 -17.43 -9.37
C GLY A 119 7.57 -17.07 -9.69
N ALA A 120 7.80 -16.29 -10.76
CA ALA A 120 9.13 -15.78 -11.09
C ALA A 120 9.67 -14.83 -10.01
N LEU A 121 8.81 -13.96 -9.48
CA LEU A 121 9.17 -13.03 -8.42
C LEU A 121 9.62 -13.77 -7.15
N GLU A 122 8.93 -14.84 -6.76
CA GLU A 122 9.34 -15.66 -5.60
C GLU A 122 10.73 -16.26 -5.78
N ALA A 123 11.04 -16.77 -6.98
CA ALA A 123 12.37 -17.30 -7.29
C ALA A 123 13.47 -16.23 -7.16
N VAL A 124 13.22 -15.00 -7.65
CA VAL A 124 14.16 -13.88 -7.56
C VAL A 124 14.30 -13.37 -6.12
N LEU A 125 13.22 -13.34 -5.34
CA LEU A 125 13.28 -12.95 -3.93
C LEU A 125 14.08 -13.95 -3.10
N ALA A 126 13.95 -15.25 -3.40
CA ALA A 126 14.76 -16.28 -2.78
C ALA A 126 16.26 -16.09 -3.06
N ASP A 127 16.61 -15.73 -4.29
CA ASP A 127 18.01 -15.42 -4.66
C ASP A 127 18.52 -14.15 -3.98
N ALA A 128 17.69 -13.11 -3.87
CA ALA A 128 18.09 -11.83 -3.26
C ALA A 128 18.41 -11.97 -1.75
N GLY A 129 17.97 -13.04 -1.09
CA GLY A 129 18.34 -13.36 0.29
C GLY A 129 19.68 -14.11 0.43
N VAL A 130 20.34 -14.46 -0.68
CA VAL A 130 21.62 -15.19 -0.68
C VAL A 130 22.79 -14.19 -0.66
N PRO A 131 23.85 -14.42 0.14
CA PRO A 131 25.05 -13.58 0.15
C PRO A 131 25.74 -13.52 -1.21
N ASP A 132 26.54 -12.48 -1.41
CA ASP A 132 27.25 -12.29 -2.67
C ASP A 132 28.35 -13.36 -2.90
N LEU A 133 28.90 -13.38 -4.11
CA LEU A 133 29.92 -14.35 -4.48
C LEU A 133 31.23 -14.15 -3.71
N ASP A 134 31.57 -12.93 -3.31
CA ASP A 134 32.82 -12.64 -2.62
C ASP A 134 32.77 -13.21 -1.19
N ASP A 135 31.66 -13.02 -0.47
CA ASP A 135 31.38 -13.63 0.84
C ASP A 135 31.39 -15.17 0.75
N LEU A 136 30.76 -15.73 -0.28
CA LEU A 136 30.73 -17.18 -0.50
C LEU A 136 32.12 -17.75 -0.82
N VAL A 137 32.97 -17.00 -1.53
CA VAL A 137 34.35 -17.38 -1.85
C VAL A 137 35.23 -17.34 -0.60
N GLU A 138 35.02 -16.36 0.30
CA GLU A 138 35.70 -16.33 1.60
C GLU A 138 35.33 -17.52 2.49
N ALA A 139 34.09 -17.99 2.40
CA ALA A 139 33.56 -19.15 3.13
C ALA A 139 33.83 -20.52 2.45
N MET A 140 34.43 -20.53 1.27
CA MET A 140 34.69 -21.75 0.50
C MET A 140 35.94 -22.48 1.04
N GLY A 141 35.75 -23.71 1.52
CA GLY A 141 36.85 -24.55 1.99
C GLY A 141 37.76 -25.09 0.87
N GLU A 142 38.92 -25.67 1.22
CA GLU A 142 39.90 -26.24 0.26
C GLU A 142 39.33 -27.30 -0.72
N GLY A 143 38.10 -27.78 -0.49
CA GLY A 143 37.39 -28.77 -1.31
C GLY A 143 36.31 -28.22 -2.25
N GLY A 144 36.04 -26.91 -2.26
CA GLY A 144 34.99 -26.30 -3.09
C GLY A 144 33.56 -26.42 -2.54
N GLU A 145 33.37 -26.94 -1.33
CA GLU A 145 32.11 -26.84 -0.57
C GLU A 145 32.11 -25.52 0.21
N VAL A 146 31.01 -24.76 0.11
CA VAL A 146 30.77 -23.56 0.91
C VAL A 146 30.33 -23.99 2.31
N ASP A 147 31.09 -23.59 3.32
CA ASP A 147 30.72 -23.83 4.71
C ASP A 147 29.88 -22.65 5.23
N PHE A 148 28.56 -22.74 5.03
CA PHE A 148 27.61 -21.72 5.48
C PHE A 148 27.66 -21.46 6.99
N SER A 149 28.28 -22.33 7.81
CA SER A 149 28.44 -22.08 9.24
C SER A 149 29.60 -21.12 9.58
N GLN A 150 30.45 -20.81 8.61
CA GLN A 150 31.49 -19.78 8.72
C GLN A 150 30.99 -18.40 8.32
N LEU A 151 29.94 -18.35 7.50
CA LEU A 151 29.16 -17.14 7.27
C LEU A 151 28.25 -16.94 8.50
N ASP A 152 28.25 -15.75 9.10
CA ASP A 152 27.24 -15.38 10.11
C ASP A 152 25.90 -15.07 9.42
N TRP A 153 25.51 -15.91 8.45
CA TRP A 153 24.38 -15.74 7.56
C TRP A 153 23.18 -16.53 8.08
N ASP A 154 22.08 -15.83 8.30
CA ASP A 154 20.79 -16.41 8.65
C ASP A 154 19.78 -16.14 7.51
N PRO A 155 19.43 -17.15 6.70
CA PRO A 155 18.53 -16.97 5.56
C PRO A 155 17.12 -16.53 5.99
N GLU A 156 16.65 -16.92 7.18
CA GLU A 156 15.36 -16.49 7.68
C GLU A 156 15.41 -15.00 8.05
N ALA A 157 16.50 -14.55 8.68
CA ALA A 157 16.69 -13.14 9.02
C ALA A 157 16.86 -12.25 7.78
N GLU A 158 17.56 -12.73 6.74
CA GLU A 158 17.70 -11.99 5.47
C GLU A 158 16.36 -11.85 4.75
N ALA A 159 15.57 -12.92 4.69
CA ALA A 159 14.22 -12.88 4.11
C ALA A 159 13.31 -11.92 4.89
N GLU A 160 13.32 -11.98 6.23
CA GLU A 160 12.54 -11.06 7.08
C GLU A 160 12.98 -9.61 6.91
N PHE A 161 14.28 -9.34 6.76
CA PHE A 161 14.80 -8.00 6.50
C PHE A 161 14.27 -7.46 5.15
N LEU A 162 14.42 -8.24 4.07
CA LEU A 162 13.99 -7.82 2.74
C LEU A 162 12.47 -7.66 2.66
N ASP A 163 11.70 -8.58 3.25
CA ASP A 163 10.24 -8.46 3.35
C ASP A 163 9.83 -7.21 4.14
N GLY A 164 10.54 -6.90 5.22
CA GLY A 164 10.35 -5.67 5.99
C GLY A 164 10.61 -4.41 5.16
N VAL A 165 11.69 -4.40 4.38
CA VAL A 165 12.05 -3.30 3.48
C VAL A 165 11.00 -3.12 2.39
N LEU A 166 10.57 -4.19 1.73
CA LEU A 166 9.58 -4.14 0.66
C LEU A 166 8.19 -3.73 1.19
N GLY A 167 7.81 -4.20 2.39
CA GLY A 167 6.61 -3.77 3.08
C GLY A 167 6.63 -2.28 3.44
N ASN A 168 7.78 -1.77 3.89
CA ASN A 168 7.94 -0.34 4.16
C ASN A 168 7.93 0.50 2.87
N LEU A 169 8.57 0.03 1.80
CA LEU A 169 8.52 0.69 0.50
C LEU A 169 7.08 0.74 -0.05
N TYR A 170 6.29 -0.33 0.16
CA TYR A 170 4.86 -0.35 -0.15
C TYR A 170 4.08 0.70 0.65
N LEU A 171 4.34 0.83 1.95
CA LEU A 171 3.73 1.86 2.80
C LEU A 171 4.07 3.29 2.34
N LEU A 172 5.33 3.55 2.01
CA LEU A 172 5.79 4.85 1.52
C LEU A 172 5.15 5.20 0.16
N THR A 173 4.98 4.20 -0.72
CA THR A 173 4.35 4.37 -2.03
C THR A 173 2.83 4.61 -1.92
N SER A 174 2.18 4.05 -0.91
CA SER A 174 0.72 4.08 -0.73
C SER A 174 0.21 5.23 0.15
N SER A 175 1.09 5.84 0.95
CA SER A 175 0.75 6.97 1.82
C SER A 175 0.54 8.27 1.03
N GLU A 176 -0.54 9.01 1.31
CA GLU A 176 -0.77 10.36 0.74
C GLU A 176 0.29 11.38 1.19
N ASP A 177 0.86 11.19 2.39
CA ASP A 177 1.92 12.03 2.96
C ASP A 177 3.34 11.52 2.59
N GLY A 178 3.44 10.41 1.86
CA GLY A 178 4.70 9.83 1.41
C GLY A 178 5.30 10.55 0.20
N PRO A 179 6.43 10.06 -0.33
CA PRO A 179 7.00 10.55 -1.60
C PRO A 179 6.07 10.33 -2.81
N GLY A 180 4.96 9.62 -2.63
CA GLY A 180 4.01 9.28 -3.68
C GLY A 180 4.67 8.39 -4.72
N ASP A 181 4.60 8.79 -5.98
CA ASP A 181 5.24 8.08 -7.10
C ASP A 181 6.77 8.34 -7.21
N GLY A 182 7.34 9.15 -6.32
CA GLY A 182 8.76 9.51 -6.32
C GLY A 182 9.67 8.43 -5.73
N PRO A 183 10.93 8.33 -6.19
CA PRO A 183 11.87 7.36 -5.64
C PRO A 183 12.38 7.74 -4.24
N VAL A 184 12.71 6.72 -3.46
CA VAL A 184 13.21 6.78 -2.09
C VAL A 184 14.72 6.55 -2.10
N PRO A 185 15.52 7.39 -1.40
CA PRO A 185 16.94 7.13 -1.22
C PRO A 185 17.20 5.86 -0.39
N LEU A 186 18.17 5.04 -0.80
CA LEU A 186 18.54 3.85 -0.02
C LEU A 186 18.96 4.17 1.42
N PRO A 187 19.74 5.23 1.73
CA PRO A 187 20.06 5.56 3.11
C PRO A 187 18.83 5.81 3.99
N ALA A 188 17.80 6.44 3.43
CA ALA A 188 16.56 6.71 4.15
C ALA A 188 15.77 5.42 4.39
N LEU A 189 15.73 4.53 3.40
CA LEU A 189 15.08 3.23 3.50
C LEU A 189 15.80 2.32 4.52
N ALA A 190 17.13 2.23 4.46
CA ALA A 190 17.94 1.50 5.44
C ALA A 190 17.78 2.06 6.85
N ALA A 191 17.86 3.39 7.01
CA ALA A 191 17.66 4.04 8.30
C ALA A 191 16.28 3.76 8.90
N SER A 192 15.22 3.71 8.09
CA SER A 192 13.88 3.40 8.58
C SER A 192 13.70 1.99 9.14
N MET A 193 14.59 1.06 8.77
CA MET A 193 14.58 -0.32 9.29
C MET A 193 15.45 -0.50 10.54
N ILE A 194 16.50 0.32 10.68
CA ILE A 194 17.55 0.14 11.69
C ILE A 194 17.42 1.14 12.84
N VAL A 195 17.09 2.40 12.54
CA VAL A 195 17.05 3.48 13.52
C VAL A 195 15.73 3.41 14.30
N PRO A 196 15.75 3.23 15.63
CA PRO A 196 14.53 3.24 16.43
C PRO A 196 13.84 4.61 16.43
N ASP A 197 12.51 4.62 16.38
CA ASP A 197 11.70 5.85 16.33
C ASP A 197 11.91 6.80 17.54
N ASP A 198 12.35 6.26 18.69
CA ASP A 198 12.59 7.02 19.92
C ASP A 198 14.06 7.43 20.12
N MET A 199 14.93 7.10 19.16
CA MET A 199 16.34 7.49 19.17
C MET A 199 16.49 8.97 18.81
N GLY A 200 17.38 9.67 19.52
CA GLY A 200 17.76 11.05 19.22
C GLY A 200 18.69 11.14 18.00
N GLU A 201 19.96 11.46 18.22
CA GLU A 201 20.96 11.39 17.16
C GLU A 201 21.50 9.95 17.03
N PRO A 202 21.56 9.38 15.81
CA PRO A 202 22.15 8.05 15.58
C PRO A 202 23.61 7.98 16.06
N THR A 203 23.98 6.88 16.70
CA THR A 203 25.38 6.62 17.07
C THR A 203 26.20 6.23 15.84
N ASN A 204 27.53 6.33 15.91
CA ASN A 204 28.41 5.89 14.83
C ASN A 204 28.16 4.43 14.43
N ASP A 205 27.99 3.53 15.42
CA ASP A 205 27.70 2.11 15.18
C ASP A 205 26.37 1.92 14.41
N VAL A 206 25.38 2.78 14.63
CA VAL A 206 24.11 2.73 13.89
C VAL A 206 24.30 3.26 12.46
N LEU A 207 25.11 4.31 12.27
CA LEU A 207 25.42 4.83 10.94
C LEU A 207 26.21 3.83 10.08
N GLU A 208 27.09 3.05 10.70
CA GLU A 208 27.80 1.93 10.06
C GLU A 208 26.80 0.86 9.59
N GLN A 209 25.91 0.39 10.48
CA GLN A 209 24.85 -0.57 10.12
C GLN A 209 23.93 -0.05 9.00
N VAL A 210 23.59 1.23 9.00
CA VAL A 210 22.79 1.86 7.94
C VAL A 210 23.53 1.83 6.60
N SER A 211 24.86 2.03 6.61
CA SER A 211 25.69 2.00 5.41
C SER A 211 25.83 0.58 4.87
N ASP A 212 26.03 -0.41 5.74
CA ASP A 212 26.10 -1.82 5.37
C ASP A 212 24.76 -2.30 4.77
N ALA A 213 23.65 -1.95 5.42
CA ALA A 213 22.33 -2.28 4.91
C ALA A 213 22.00 -1.56 3.60
N MET A 214 22.48 -0.33 3.40
CA MET A 214 22.35 0.38 2.12
C MET A 214 23.07 -0.35 1.00
N MET A 215 24.30 -0.82 1.24
CA MET A 215 25.08 -1.58 0.26
C MET A 215 24.42 -2.91 -0.08
N ARG A 216 23.99 -3.66 0.94
CA ARG A 216 23.21 -4.89 0.75
C ARG A 216 21.94 -4.65 -0.08
N LEU A 217 21.23 -3.55 0.17
CA LEU A 217 20.04 -3.18 -0.60
C LEU A 217 20.37 -2.82 -2.05
N ASP A 218 21.55 -2.24 -2.34
CA ASP A 218 21.99 -1.97 -3.71
C ASP A 218 22.04 -3.28 -4.52
N ASP A 219 22.69 -4.31 -3.99
CA ASP A 219 22.82 -5.60 -4.64
C ASP A 219 21.46 -6.31 -4.79
N GLN A 220 20.64 -6.30 -3.74
CA GLN A 220 19.30 -6.89 -3.76
C GLN A 220 18.41 -6.22 -4.82
N PHE A 221 18.41 -4.89 -4.91
CA PHE A 221 17.57 -4.19 -5.88
C PHE A 221 18.08 -4.33 -7.33
N ARG A 222 19.39 -4.53 -7.56
CA ARG A 222 19.91 -4.93 -8.88
C ARG A 222 19.35 -6.27 -9.36
N LEU A 223 19.13 -7.22 -8.44
CA LEU A 223 18.50 -8.51 -8.76
C LEU A 223 16.98 -8.38 -8.98
N LEU A 224 16.32 -7.45 -8.29
CA LEU A 224 14.87 -7.28 -8.34
C LEU A 224 14.39 -6.37 -9.49
N GLU A 225 15.26 -5.52 -10.04
CA GLU A 225 14.94 -4.63 -11.17
C GLU A 225 14.59 -5.42 -12.46
N PRO A 226 15.32 -6.47 -12.90
CA PRO A 226 15.04 -7.21 -14.13
C PRO A 226 13.70 -7.95 -14.15
N ILE A 227 13.17 -8.33 -12.98
CA ILE A 227 11.81 -8.90 -12.85
C ILE A 227 10.73 -7.81 -12.75
N GLY A 228 11.11 -6.53 -12.75
CA GLY A 228 10.22 -5.39 -12.78
C GLY A 228 9.55 -5.10 -11.44
N LEU A 229 10.08 -5.60 -10.31
CA LEU A 229 9.55 -5.26 -8.99
C LEU A 229 9.80 -3.78 -8.67
N VAL A 230 11.00 -3.29 -8.98
CA VAL A 230 11.46 -1.93 -8.68
C VAL A 230 11.96 -1.21 -9.94
N ASP A 231 11.84 0.11 -9.93
CA ASP A 231 12.64 1.01 -10.77
C ASP A 231 13.77 1.51 -9.89
N PHE A 232 15.01 1.18 -10.27
CA PHE A 232 16.16 1.27 -9.40
C PHE A 232 17.31 2.03 -10.07
N GLN A 233 17.84 3.01 -9.35
CA GLN A 233 19.09 3.67 -9.66
C GLN A 233 20.13 3.18 -8.64
N PRO A 234 21.18 2.46 -9.09
CA PRO A 234 22.21 1.98 -8.17
C PRO A 234 23.06 3.09 -7.56
N VAL A 235 23.76 2.74 -6.47
CA VAL A 235 24.81 3.54 -5.85
C VAL A 235 25.90 3.84 -6.88
N ASP A 236 26.34 5.09 -6.93
CA ASP A 236 27.41 5.55 -7.80
C ASP A 236 28.72 4.83 -7.43
N GLU A 237 29.29 4.07 -8.35
CA GLU A 237 30.56 3.35 -8.17
C GLU A 237 31.71 4.28 -7.72
N ALA A 238 31.66 5.57 -8.08
CA ALA A 238 32.66 6.54 -7.63
C ALA A 238 32.60 6.82 -6.12
N LEU A 239 31.52 6.47 -5.43
CA LEU A 239 31.44 6.49 -3.96
C LEU A 239 32.08 5.26 -3.32
N MET A 240 32.22 4.16 -4.08
CA MET A 240 32.83 2.91 -3.61
C MET A 240 34.33 2.82 -3.90
N ALA A 241 34.88 3.75 -4.68
CA ALA A 241 36.32 3.81 -4.95
C ALA A 241 37.09 4.19 -3.66
N ASP A 242 38.23 3.53 -3.43
CA ASP A 242 39.09 3.78 -2.27
C ASP A 242 39.42 5.28 -2.15
N ALA A 243 39.45 5.80 -0.92
CA ALA A 243 39.78 7.21 -0.64
C ALA A 243 41.18 7.65 -1.12
N ASP A 244 42.01 6.69 -1.54
CA ASP A 244 43.34 6.89 -2.12
C ASP A 244 43.30 7.11 -3.66
N GLU A 245 42.15 6.89 -4.32
CA GLU A 245 41.93 7.24 -5.73
C GLU A 245 41.42 8.69 -5.86
N GLU A 246 42.14 9.52 -6.62
CA GLU A 246 41.76 10.91 -6.85
C GLU A 246 40.42 10.96 -7.63
N PRO A 247 39.34 11.55 -7.07
CA PRO A 247 38.05 11.59 -7.75
C PRO A 247 38.19 12.32 -9.08
N ALA A 248 37.70 11.71 -10.16
CA ALA A 248 37.86 12.21 -11.52
C ALA A 248 37.19 13.59 -11.75
N ALA A 249 36.29 14.01 -10.85
CA ALA A 249 35.58 15.29 -10.89
C ALA A 249 35.28 15.81 -9.46
N PRO A 250 35.11 17.13 -9.27
CA PRO A 250 34.63 17.66 -7.99
C PRO A 250 33.26 17.08 -7.66
N VAL A 251 33.19 16.48 -6.48
CA VAL A 251 32.04 15.72 -5.97
C VAL A 251 31.07 16.68 -5.27
N ASP A 252 29.78 16.61 -5.61
CA ASP A 252 28.74 17.28 -4.83
C ASP A 252 28.21 16.31 -3.77
N ASP A 253 28.75 16.42 -2.55
CA ASP A 253 28.37 15.57 -1.41
C ASP A 253 26.92 15.81 -0.94
N THR A 254 26.21 16.77 -1.54
CA THR A 254 24.80 17.05 -1.23
C THR A 254 23.80 16.34 -2.13
N ASP A 255 24.26 15.67 -3.20
CA ASP A 255 23.40 14.90 -4.10
C ASP A 255 23.09 13.51 -3.54
N VAL A 256 21.91 13.40 -2.91
CA VAL A 256 21.41 12.16 -2.30
C VAL A 256 21.20 11.04 -3.34
N SER A 257 20.98 11.37 -4.61
CA SER A 257 20.71 10.37 -5.66
C SER A 257 21.91 9.46 -5.97
N ARG A 258 23.12 9.86 -5.57
CA ARG A 258 24.34 9.06 -5.73
C ARG A 258 24.41 7.87 -4.78
N TYR A 259 23.64 7.91 -3.70
CA TYR A 259 23.54 6.81 -2.73
C TYR A 259 22.44 5.80 -3.10
N GLY A 260 22.01 5.78 -4.35
CA GLY A 260 20.99 4.88 -4.85
C GLY A 260 19.57 5.35 -4.55
N MET A 261 18.66 5.10 -5.49
CA MET A 261 17.26 5.50 -5.44
C MET A 261 16.37 4.35 -5.89
N VAL A 262 15.29 4.07 -5.17
CA VAL A 262 14.38 2.95 -5.46
C VAL A 262 12.93 3.38 -5.40
N ARG A 263 12.09 2.86 -6.30
CA ARG A 263 10.62 2.89 -6.14
C ARG A 263 10.01 1.60 -6.61
N LEU A 264 8.85 1.24 -6.06
CA LEU A 264 8.06 0.16 -6.64
C LEU A 264 7.52 0.58 -8.01
N THR A 265 7.54 -0.34 -8.96
CA THR A 265 6.78 -0.18 -10.20
C THR A 265 5.29 -0.48 -9.92
N PRO A 266 4.35 -0.14 -10.83
CA PRO A 266 2.96 -0.58 -10.69
C PRO A 266 2.81 -2.10 -10.57
N LEU A 267 3.68 -2.86 -11.25
CA LEU A 267 3.76 -4.30 -11.15
C LEU A 267 4.32 -4.75 -9.79
N GLY A 268 5.31 -4.04 -9.27
CA GLY A 268 5.83 -4.29 -7.93
C GLY A 268 4.82 -4.03 -6.82
N VAL A 269 4.03 -2.96 -6.92
CA VAL A 269 2.92 -2.70 -5.97
C VAL A 269 1.91 -3.86 -5.99
N TYR A 270 1.60 -4.41 -7.17
CA TYR A 270 0.75 -5.60 -7.29
C TYR A 270 1.40 -6.83 -6.62
N GLY A 271 2.68 -7.09 -6.87
CA GLY A 271 3.42 -8.23 -6.29
C GLY A 271 3.50 -8.19 -4.77
N ILE A 272 3.93 -7.06 -4.21
CA ILE A 272 4.02 -6.89 -2.76
C ILE A 272 2.64 -6.96 -2.10
N ARG A 273 1.59 -6.40 -2.74
CA ARG A 273 0.21 -6.55 -2.25
C ARG A 273 -0.21 -8.02 -2.22
N ALA A 274 0.09 -8.81 -3.26
CA ALA A 274 -0.25 -10.23 -3.29
C ALA A 274 0.41 -10.99 -2.14
N ARG A 275 1.71 -10.75 -1.90
CA ARG A 275 2.45 -11.32 -0.75
C ARG A 275 1.86 -10.91 0.60
N LEU A 276 1.52 -9.63 0.78
CA LEU A 276 0.90 -9.13 2.02
C LEU A 276 -0.44 -9.84 2.29
N LEU A 277 -1.27 -10.03 1.25
CA LEU A 277 -2.54 -10.76 1.37
C LEU A 277 -2.32 -12.23 1.73
N GLU A 278 -1.33 -12.89 1.14
CA GLU A 278 -0.96 -14.28 1.44
C GLU A 278 -0.46 -14.43 2.89
N ALA A 279 0.31 -13.46 3.38
CA ALA A 279 0.74 -13.38 4.77
C ALA A 279 -0.40 -12.99 5.75
N GLY A 280 -1.62 -12.74 5.25
CA GLY A 280 -2.80 -12.47 6.07
C GLY A 280 -2.98 -11.00 6.48
N PHE A 281 -2.20 -10.07 5.92
CA PHE A 281 -2.39 -8.64 6.13
C PHE A 281 -3.59 -8.12 5.31
N ALA A 282 -4.28 -7.11 5.85
CA ALA A 282 -5.30 -6.38 5.12
C ALA A 282 -4.62 -5.32 4.23
N ALA A 283 -4.49 -5.62 2.94
CA ALA A 283 -3.93 -4.72 1.91
C ALA A 283 -5.01 -4.32 0.89
N PRO A 284 -5.89 -3.35 1.20
CA PRO A 284 -6.98 -2.96 0.30
C PRO A 284 -6.45 -2.33 -1.00
N ALA A 285 -7.24 -2.43 -2.07
CA ALA A 285 -7.02 -1.69 -3.31
C ALA A 285 -8.28 -0.87 -3.66
N VAL A 286 -8.07 0.28 -4.28
CA VAL A 286 -9.16 1.09 -4.80
C VAL A 286 -9.90 0.30 -5.88
N GLY A 287 -11.19 0.10 -5.69
CA GLY A 287 -12.07 -0.72 -6.53
C GLY A 287 -12.53 -2.01 -5.85
N ASP A 288 -11.93 -2.42 -4.72
CA ASP A 288 -12.30 -3.63 -3.98
C ASP A 288 -13.75 -3.58 -3.46
N LEU A 289 -14.32 -2.38 -3.27
CA LEU A 289 -15.69 -2.16 -2.78
C LEU A 289 -16.67 -1.83 -3.92
N ALA A 290 -16.23 -1.66 -5.16
CA ALA A 290 -17.05 -1.17 -6.26
C ALA A 290 -18.26 -2.06 -6.58
N ASP A 291 -18.15 -3.37 -6.34
CA ASP A 291 -19.22 -4.37 -6.51
C ASP A 291 -20.05 -4.63 -5.24
N LYS A 292 -19.71 -4.01 -4.11
CA LYS A 292 -20.37 -4.21 -2.80
C LYS A 292 -21.55 -3.28 -2.58
N GLY A 293 -22.32 -3.50 -1.51
CA GLY A 293 -23.42 -2.62 -1.10
C GLY A 293 -22.92 -1.30 -0.50
N ALA A 294 -23.79 -0.28 -0.46
CA ALA A 294 -23.44 1.01 0.12
C ALA A 294 -23.06 0.94 1.61
N ASP A 295 -23.58 -0.02 2.37
CA ASP A 295 -23.20 -0.29 3.76
C ASP A 295 -21.72 -0.64 3.87
N VAL A 296 -21.27 -1.60 3.06
CA VAL A 296 -19.86 -2.02 3.01
C VAL A 296 -18.96 -0.90 2.47
N LEU A 297 -19.43 -0.11 1.50
CA LEU A 297 -18.69 1.04 0.99
C LEU A 297 -18.45 2.10 2.09
N LEU A 298 -19.51 2.50 2.79
CA LEU A 298 -19.43 3.58 3.78
C LEU A 298 -18.62 3.18 5.01
N ASP A 299 -18.73 1.93 5.45
CA ASP A 299 -17.90 1.40 6.53
C ASP A 299 -16.46 1.16 6.07
N GLY A 300 -16.23 0.62 4.86
CA GLY A 300 -14.88 0.31 4.37
C GLY A 300 -14.03 1.55 4.11
N THR A 301 -14.62 2.60 3.52
CA THR A 301 -13.92 3.87 3.23
C THR A 301 -13.70 4.74 4.47
N SER A 302 -14.18 4.32 5.65
CA SER A 302 -13.98 5.07 6.88
C SER A 302 -12.49 5.20 7.25
N ALA A 303 -11.71 4.14 6.97
CA ALA A 303 -10.27 4.06 7.22
C ALA A 303 -9.41 4.55 6.05
N PHE A 304 -10.03 4.91 4.92
CA PHE A 304 -9.29 5.31 3.72
C PHE A 304 -8.86 6.78 3.80
N PRO A 305 -7.67 7.12 3.28
CA PRO A 305 -7.30 8.50 2.99
C PRO A 305 -8.33 9.18 2.07
N PRO A 306 -8.52 10.51 2.18
CA PRO A 306 -9.56 11.23 1.42
C PRO A 306 -9.57 10.97 -0.08
N ALA A 307 -8.42 10.97 -0.76
CA ALA A 307 -8.38 10.78 -2.21
C ALA A 307 -8.66 9.32 -2.62
N ALA A 308 -8.30 8.36 -1.77
CA ALA A 308 -8.67 6.96 -1.98
C ALA A 308 -10.16 6.70 -1.74
N ALA A 309 -10.72 7.24 -0.65
CA ALA A 309 -12.16 7.15 -0.36
C ALA A 309 -13.01 7.77 -1.48
N GLN A 310 -12.58 8.90 -2.03
CA GLN A 310 -13.25 9.52 -3.17
C GLN A 310 -13.20 8.62 -4.41
N ALA A 311 -12.02 8.12 -4.78
CA ALA A 311 -11.87 7.26 -5.96
C ALA A 311 -12.66 5.94 -5.84
N GLU A 312 -12.69 5.34 -4.65
CA GLU A 312 -13.52 4.16 -4.37
C GLU A 312 -15.01 4.46 -4.62
N THR A 313 -15.47 5.59 -4.11
CA THR A 313 -16.86 6.03 -4.26
C THR A 313 -17.21 6.30 -5.72
N GLU A 314 -16.32 6.94 -6.48
CA GLU A 314 -16.50 7.17 -7.93
C GLU A 314 -16.66 5.85 -8.68
N GLN A 315 -15.78 4.87 -8.45
CA GLN A 315 -15.87 3.56 -9.08
C GLN A 315 -17.14 2.78 -8.69
N TRP A 316 -17.60 2.92 -7.45
CA TRP A 316 -18.86 2.33 -6.98
C TRP A 316 -20.08 2.97 -7.66
N LEU A 317 -20.04 4.29 -7.87
CA LEU A 317 -21.09 5.06 -8.53
C LEU A 317 -21.17 4.77 -10.03
N ASP A 318 -20.04 4.59 -10.72
CA ASP A 318 -19.98 4.29 -12.17
C ASP A 318 -20.76 3.03 -12.58
N ARG A 319 -21.02 2.14 -11.61
CA ARG A 319 -21.75 0.88 -11.80
C ARG A 319 -23.25 0.99 -11.52
N ARG A 320 -23.76 2.16 -11.15
CA ARG A 320 -25.12 2.34 -10.63
C ARG A 320 -25.84 3.51 -11.27
N GLU A 321 -27.18 3.42 -11.27
CA GLU A 321 -28.02 4.56 -11.65
C GLU A 321 -27.98 5.61 -10.52
N PRO A 322 -27.74 6.90 -10.82
CA PRO A 322 -27.51 7.95 -9.82
C PRO A 322 -28.57 8.04 -8.72
N LEU A 323 -29.86 7.99 -9.07
CA LEU A 323 -30.93 8.11 -8.08
C LEU A 323 -31.04 6.85 -7.21
N SER A 324 -30.90 5.67 -7.79
CA SER A 324 -30.83 4.41 -7.06
C SER A 324 -29.66 4.39 -6.08
N ALA A 325 -28.47 4.82 -6.53
CA ALA A 325 -27.27 4.94 -5.71
C ALA A 325 -27.49 5.89 -4.52
N ALA A 326 -28.08 7.07 -4.77
CA ALA A 326 -28.40 8.02 -3.71
C ALA A 326 -29.32 7.43 -2.63
N ARG A 327 -30.34 6.66 -3.03
CA ARG A 327 -31.24 5.99 -2.07
C ARG A 327 -30.52 4.90 -1.27
N GLU A 328 -29.64 4.14 -1.93
CA GLU A 328 -28.85 3.09 -1.28
C GLU A 328 -27.90 3.68 -0.23
N LEU A 329 -27.18 4.77 -0.58
CA LEU A 329 -26.31 5.51 0.33
C LEU A 329 -27.06 6.04 1.56
N LEU A 330 -28.21 6.68 1.35
CA LEU A 330 -29.05 7.17 2.45
C LEU A 330 -29.56 6.05 3.35
N ALA A 331 -29.92 4.89 2.78
CA ALA A 331 -30.36 3.74 3.56
C ALA A 331 -29.21 3.19 4.43
N ALA A 332 -28.01 3.08 3.87
CA ALA A 332 -26.81 2.60 4.56
C ALA A 332 -26.30 3.57 5.65
N ALA A 333 -26.56 4.87 5.50
CA ALA A 333 -26.15 5.90 6.46
C ALA A 333 -26.95 5.89 7.77
N LYS A 334 -28.04 5.12 7.86
CA LYS A 334 -28.86 5.04 9.08
C LYS A 334 -28.16 4.23 10.17
N GLY A 335 -28.56 4.47 11.41
CA GLY A 335 -28.13 3.68 12.56
C GLY A 335 -27.68 4.52 13.74
N SER A 336 -27.59 3.84 14.89
CA SER A 336 -27.26 4.42 16.18
C SER A 336 -26.02 3.77 16.83
N ASP A 337 -25.29 2.90 16.10
CA ASP A 337 -24.02 2.36 16.54
C ASP A 337 -22.90 3.42 16.49
N ALA A 338 -21.75 3.09 17.07
CA ALA A 338 -20.62 4.00 17.18
C ALA A 338 -20.08 4.49 15.81
N GLY A 339 -20.22 3.70 14.74
CA GLY A 339 -19.77 4.05 13.39
C GLY A 339 -20.76 4.92 12.60
N ALA A 340 -22.01 5.02 13.06
CA ALA A 340 -23.08 5.67 12.30
C ALA A 340 -22.82 7.16 11.97
N PRO A 341 -22.24 8.00 12.86
CA PRO A 341 -21.88 9.37 12.51
C PRO A 341 -20.91 9.46 11.33
N LEU A 342 -19.89 8.60 11.33
CA LEU A 342 -18.90 8.56 10.25
C LEU A 342 -19.51 8.06 8.95
N ARG A 343 -20.39 7.04 8.98
CA ARG A 343 -21.17 6.63 7.80
C ARG A 343 -22.01 7.76 7.23
N ARG A 344 -22.67 8.58 8.06
CA ARG A 344 -23.44 9.76 7.58
C ARG A 344 -22.54 10.81 6.93
N LEU A 345 -21.37 11.09 7.50
CA LEU A 345 -20.39 11.98 6.89
C LEU A 345 -19.91 11.46 5.52
N ARG A 346 -19.52 10.19 5.43
CA ARG A 346 -19.14 9.54 4.16
C ARG A 346 -20.28 9.55 3.14
N CYS A 347 -21.51 9.32 3.59
CA CYS A 347 -22.70 9.42 2.74
C CYS A 347 -22.86 10.84 2.16
N GLN A 348 -22.63 11.90 2.94
CA GLN A 348 -22.70 13.27 2.44
C GLN A 348 -21.64 13.56 1.36
N GLN A 349 -20.42 13.05 1.56
CA GLN A 349 -19.34 13.14 0.58
C GLN A 349 -19.72 12.40 -0.71
N ALA A 350 -20.22 11.17 -0.61
CA ALA A 350 -20.68 10.37 -1.74
C ALA A 350 -21.84 11.02 -2.51
N LEU A 351 -22.86 11.53 -1.79
CA LEU A 351 -23.99 12.26 -2.39
C LEU A 351 -23.55 13.55 -3.10
N SER A 352 -22.40 14.11 -2.72
CA SER A 352 -21.85 15.26 -3.43
C SER A 352 -21.31 14.90 -4.81
N LEU A 353 -20.77 13.68 -4.98
CA LEU A 353 -20.33 13.12 -6.26
C LEU A 353 -21.51 12.76 -7.18
N VAL A 354 -22.62 12.27 -6.62
CA VAL A 354 -23.87 12.04 -7.39
C VAL A 354 -24.44 13.34 -7.96
N GLY A 355 -24.27 14.45 -7.24
CA GLY A 355 -24.72 15.77 -7.71
C GLY A 355 -26.25 15.93 -7.69
N ALA A 356 -26.78 16.75 -8.61
CA ALA A 356 -28.17 17.21 -8.56
C ALA A 356 -29.21 16.07 -8.65
N GLU A 357 -28.84 14.94 -9.24
CA GLU A 357 -29.70 13.76 -9.42
C GLU A 357 -30.07 13.09 -8.09
N ALA A 358 -29.31 13.33 -7.01
CA ALA A 358 -29.65 12.86 -5.67
C ALA A 358 -30.83 13.61 -5.02
N SER A 359 -31.22 14.78 -5.55
CA SER A 359 -32.23 15.66 -4.92
C SER A 359 -33.56 14.97 -4.59
N PRO A 360 -34.14 14.09 -5.45
CA PRO A 360 -35.37 13.38 -5.11
C PRO A 360 -35.21 12.45 -3.89
N ALA A 361 -34.10 11.70 -3.82
CA ALA A 361 -33.83 10.80 -2.68
C ALA A 361 -33.65 11.59 -1.37
N LEU A 362 -32.99 12.75 -1.42
CA LEU A 362 -32.81 13.65 -0.27
C LEU A 362 -34.15 14.20 0.23
N ARG A 363 -35.09 14.49 -0.69
CA ARG A 363 -36.45 14.92 -0.32
C ARG A 363 -37.26 13.83 0.38
N GLU A 364 -37.04 12.57 0.03
CA GLU A 364 -37.72 11.41 0.64
C GLU A 364 -37.39 11.25 2.14
N VAL A 365 -36.22 11.74 2.59
CA VAL A 365 -35.74 11.61 3.97
C VAL A 365 -35.85 12.89 4.80
N LEU A 366 -36.54 13.93 4.32
CA LEU A 366 -36.67 15.20 5.05
C LEU A 366 -37.35 15.06 6.42
N ASP A 367 -38.25 14.09 6.57
CA ASP A 367 -38.94 13.83 7.84
C ASP A 367 -38.22 12.78 8.71
N ASP A 368 -37.09 12.25 8.24
CA ASP A 368 -36.26 11.30 8.98
C ASP A 368 -35.49 12.02 10.11
N ALA A 369 -35.46 11.42 11.29
CA ALA A 369 -34.85 12.01 12.48
C ALA A 369 -33.31 12.08 12.38
N GLU A 370 -32.69 11.09 11.72
CA GLU A 370 -31.23 10.97 11.59
C GLU A 370 -30.73 11.69 10.33
N LEU A 371 -31.46 11.54 9.23
CA LEU A 371 -31.01 12.05 7.92
C LEU A 371 -31.60 13.40 7.54
N GLY A 372 -32.72 13.80 8.14
CA GLY A 372 -33.44 15.01 7.74
C GLY A 372 -32.62 16.30 7.90
N GLY A 373 -31.73 16.35 8.90
CA GLY A 373 -30.82 17.48 9.10
C GLY A 373 -29.81 17.60 7.94
N LEU A 374 -29.09 16.51 7.68
CA LEU A 374 -28.12 16.40 6.58
C LEU A 374 -28.77 16.69 5.23
N ALA A 375 -29.97 16.16 5.00
CA ALA A 375 -30.69 16.36 3.75
C ALA A 375 -31.04 17.83 3.49
N ARG A 376 -31.44 18.57 4.54
CA ARG A 376 -31.72 20.01 4.45
C ARG A 376 -30.46 20.81 4.14
N VAL A 377 -29.33 20.49 4.77
CA VAL A 377 -28.04 21.14 4.49
C VAL A 377 -27.69 20.95 3.02
N TRP A 378 -27.67 19.70 2.56
CA TRP A 378 -27.32 19.37 1.17
C TRP A 378 -28.21 20.07 0.14
N LEU A 379 -29.54 20.08 0.37
CA LEU A 379 -30.50 20.73 -0.52
C LEU A 379 -30.34 22.25 -0.53
N THR A 380 -30.11 22.86 0.64
CA THR A 380 -29.97 24.31 0.80
C THR A 380 -28.69 24.84 0.15
N GLU A 381 -27.56 24.15 0.35
CA GLU A 381 -26.27 24.49 -0.27
C GLU A 381 -26.33 24.50 -1.80
N ARG A 382 -27.21 23.67 -2.38
CA ARG A 382 -27.45 23.57 -3.83
C ARG A 382 -28.58 24.47 -4.32
N GLY A 383 -29.10 25.36 -3.48
CA GLY A 383 -30.13 26.32 -3.85
C GLY A 383 -31.49 25.70 -4.18
N ALA A 384 -31.80 24.51 -3.65
CA ALA A 384 -33.10 23.88 -3.85
C ALA A 384 -34.22 24.74 -3.23
N SER A 385 -35.34 24.87 -3.95
CA SER A 385 -36.54 25.51 -3.42
C SER A 385 -37.29 24.59 -2.46
N ASP A 386 -38.14 25.23 -1.63
CA ASP A 386 -39.14 24.56 -0.81
C ASP A 386 -38.56 23.60 0.24
N VAL A 387 -37.35 23.90 0.74
CA VAL A 387 -36.71 23.17 1.84
C VAL A 387 -37.27 23.69 3.18
N PRO A 388 -37.93 22.86 4.00
CA PRO A 388 -38.48 23.29 5.29
C PRO A 388 -37.36 23.59 6.29
N ALA A 389 -37.51 24.66 7.07
CA ALA A 389 -36.55 25.03 8.10
C ALA A 389 -36.39 23.90 9.14
N PRO A 390 -35.15 23.60 9.59
CA PRO A 390 -34.93 22.58 10.61
C PRO A 390 -35.45 23.04 11.96
N SER A 391 -35.90 22.08 12.78
CA SER A 391 -36.19 22.36 14.19
C SER A 391 -34.90 22.59 14.97
N GLU A 392 -34.98 23.32 16.09
CA GLU A 392 -33.82 23.54 16.97
C GLU A 392 -33.20 22.21 17.42
N GLY A 393 -34.02 21.21 17.78
CA GLY A 393 -33.56 19.88 18.17
C GLY A 393 -32.76 19.18 17.06
N MET A 394 -33.20 19.29 15.80
CA MET A 394 -32.49 18.72 14.65
C MET A 394 -31.15 19.41 14.38
N VAL A 395 -31.07 20.73 14.56
CA VAL A 395 -29.81 21.47 14.42
C VAL A 395 -28.79 20.99 15.45
N PHE A 396 -29.20 20.85 16.72
CA PHE A 396 -28.29 20.35 17.76
C PHE A 396 -27.92 18.87 17.55
N TRP A 397 -28.86 18.04 17.12
CA TRP A 397 -28.60 16.63 16.81
C TRP A 397 -27.55 16.50 15.70
N LEU A 398 -27.73 17.20 14.57
CA LEU A 398 -26.78 17.19 13.46
C LEU A 398 -25.40 17.74 13.88
N THR A 399 -25.38 18.76 14.74
CA THR A 399 -24.12 19.33 15.25
C THR A 399 -23.34 18.30 16.08
N VAL A 400 -24.02 17.57 16.97
CA VAL A 400 -23.41 16.48 17.76
C VAL A 400 -22.91 15.39 16.82
N ASP A 401 -23.73 14.97 15.86
CA ASP A 401 -23.38 13.92 14.89
C ASP A 401 -22.15 14.30 14.05
N THR A 402 -22.08 15.55 13.58
CA THR A 402 -20.95 16.06 12.80
C THR A 402 -19.66 16.05 13.63
N ILE A 403 -19.70 16.51 14.89
CA ILE A 403 -18.51 16.45 15.75
C ILE A 403 -18.10 15.00 16.03
N ALA A 404 -19.06 14.10 16.26
CA ALA A 404 -18.77 12.68 16.45
C ALA A 404 -18.08 12.07 15.22
N ALA A 405 -18.54 12.39 14.01
CA ALA A 405 -17.92 11.94 12.77
C ALA A 405 -16.50 12.47 12.60
N GLN A 406 -16.26 13.75 12.89
CA GLN A 406 -14.94 14.38 12.79
C GLN A 406 -13.95 13.81 13.82
N LEU A 407 -14.41 13.55 15.05
CA LEU A 407 -13.62 12.85 16.07
C LEU A 407 -13.20 11.45 15.62
N ALA A 408 -14.08 10.74 14.91
CA ALA A 408 -13.80 9.41 14.39
C ALA A 408 -12.86 9.44 13.18
N ALA A 409 -12.93 10.47 12.33
CA ALA A 409 -12.13 10.59 11.12
C ALA A 409 -10.70 11.11 11.36
N GLU A 410 -10.55 12.17 12.16
CA GLU A 410 -9.28 12.91 12.28
C GLU A 410 -8.77 13.01 13.73
N GLY A 411 -9.47 12.40 14.69
CA GLY A 411 -9.08 12.44 16.10
C GLY A 411 -9.11 13.86 16.68
N ASN A 412 -7.99 14.34 17.21
CA ASN A 412 -7.86 15.66 17.82
C ASN A 412 -7.14 16.65 16.87
N SER A 413 -7.65 16.81 15.65
CA SER A 413 -7.08 17.72 14.65
C SER A 413 -7.22 19.20 15.02
N ALA A 414 -6.39 20.06 14.43
CA ALA A 414 -6.45 21.51 14.64
C ALA A 414 -7.76 22.10 14.07
N GLU A 415 -8.23 21.51 12.97
CA GLU A 415 -9.49 21.78 12.30
C GLU A 415 -10.66 21.52 13.24
N LEU A 416 -10.66 20.37 13.91
CA LEU A 416 -11.68 20.04 14.90
C LEU A 416 -11.64 20.99 16.10
N GLN A 417 -10.45 21.35 16.57
CA GLN A 417 -10.32 22.34 17.65
C GLN A 417 -10.95 23.68 17.23
N ALA A 418 -10.65 24.18 16.03
CA ALA A 418 -11.23 25.41 15.50
C ALA A 418 -12.76 25.34 15.36
N LEU A 419 -13.30 24.19 14.92
CA LEU A 419 -14.75 23.95 14.85
C LEU A 419 -15.40 24.05 16.25
N VAL A 420 -14.80 23.40 17.26
CA VAL A 420 -15.29 23.40 18.64
C VAL A 420 -15.26 24.81 19.24
N GLU A 421 -14.20 25.58 19.01
CA GLU A 421 -14.09 26.97 19.44
C GLU A 421 -15.16 27.85 18.77
N GLY A 422 -15.35 27.71 17.45
CA GLY A 422 -16.35 28.45 16.69
C GLY A 422 -17.77 28.20 17.20
N LEU A 423 -18.13 26.95 17.45
CA LEU A 423 -19.45 26.57 17.97
C LEU A 423 -19.72 27.16 19.36
N ALA A 424 -18.74 27.08 20.26
CA ALA A 424 -18.86 27.62 21.61
C ALA A 424 -18.98 29.16 21.60
N ALA A 425 -18.27 29.84 20.69
CA ALA A 425 -18.32 31.29 20.55
C ALA A 425 -19.65 31.79 19.97
N GLN A 426 -20.19 31.08 18.97
CA GLN A 426 -21.45 31.45 18.30
C GLN A 426 -22.68 31.16 19.15
N HIS A 427 -22.62 30.14 20.00
CA HIS A 427 -23.75 29.68 20.81
C HIS A 427 -23.37 29.61 22.29
N GLY A 428 -23.44 30.73 23.00
CA GLY A 428 -23.14 30.79 24.45
C GLY A 428 -24.02 29.90 25.33
N SER A 429 -25.14 29.38 24.81
CA SER A 429 -26.01 28.39 25.46
C SER A 429 -25.87 26.97 24.89
N PHE A 430 -24.90 26.71 24.01
CA PHE A 430 -24.72 25.42 23.32
C PHE A 430 -24.70 24.26 24.31
N PHE A 431 -23.82 24.29 25.31
CA PHE A 431 -23.71 23.21 26.30
C PHE A 431 -24.94 23.06 27.16
N ALA A 432 -25.77 24.10 27.31
CA ALA A 432 -27.03 23.99 28.01
C ALA A 432 -28.10 23.29 27.16
N ALA A 433 -28.08 23.43 25.84
CA ALA A 433 -29.00 22.72 24.95
C ALA A 433 -28.50 21.30 24.60
N ALA A 434 -27.22 21.17 24.24
CA ALA A 434 -26.61 19.96 23.69
C ALA A 434 -26.72 18.74 24.62
N TRP A 435 -26.57 18.88 25.94
CA TRP A 435 -26.65 17.72 26.84
C TRP A 435 -28.04 17.06 26.89
N ARG A 436 -29.09 17.76 26.43
CA ARG A 436 -30.46 17.25 26.37
C ARG A 436 -30.78 16.57 25.04
N VAL A 437 -29.85 16.61 24.09
CA VAL A 437 -30.01 16.00 22.76
C VAL A 437 -29.96 14.48 22.91
N ASP A 438 -31.01 13.83 22.42
CA ASP A 438 -31.10 12.38 22.36
C ASP A 438 -30.29 11.84 21.18
N HIS A 439 -28.97 11.79 21.37
CA HIS A 439 -28.01 11.24 20.41
C HIS A 439 -27.00 10.35 21.15
N PRO A 440 -26.70 9.12 20.66
CA PRO A 440 -25.79 8.19 21.33
C PRO A 440 -24.42 8.79 21.66
N ALA A 441 -23.82 9.52 20.70
CA ALA A 441 -22.51 10.17 20.87
C ALA A 441 -22.50 11.46 21.71
N THR A 442 -23.65 11.98 22.19
CA THR A 442 -23.70 13.25 22.95
C THR A 442 -22.67 13.32 24.09
N PRO A 443 -22.57 12.30 24.97
CA PRO A 443 -21.64 12.40 26.09
C PRO A 443 -20.18 12.47 25.67
N ASP A 444 -19.79 11.68 24.67
CA ASP A 444 -18.41 11.56 24.23
C ASP A 444 -17.97 12.80 23.44
N VAL A 445 -18.86 13.35 22.63
CA VAL A 445 -18.66 14.66 21.97
C VAL A 445 -18.45 15.76 23.00
N LEU A 446 -19.31 15.87 24.02
CA LEU A 446 -19.18 16.91 25.05
C LEU A 446 -17.90 16.74 25.88
N GLU A 447 -17.46 15.50 26.12
CA GLU A 447 -16.19 15.23 26.79
C GLU A 447 -14.99 15.64 25.92
N ALA A 448 -15.00 15.27 24.64
CA ALA A 448 -13.96 15.64 23.68
C ALA A 448 -13.86 17.17 23.51
N MET A 449 -15.00 17.87 23.39
CA MET A 449 -15.02 19.34 23.39
C MET A 449 -14.38 19.93 24.65
N GLY A 450 -14.65 19.31 25.82
CA GLY A 450 -14.02 19.71 27.07
C GLY A 450 -12.51 19.48 27.12
N ARG A 451 -11.99 18.50 26.37
CA ARG A 451 -10.56 18.23 26.22
C ARG A 451 -9.90 19.20 25.25
N LEU A 452 -10.54 19.49 24.12
CA LEU A 452 -10.00 20.29 23.02
C LEU A 452 -10.05 21.80 23.26
N HIS A 453 -11.07 22.31 23.95
CA HIS A 453 -11.30 23.75 24.03
C HIS A 453 -10.21 24.47 24.88
N PRO A 454 -9.55 25.53 24.37
CA PRO A 454 -8.44 26.20 25.08
C PRO A 454 -8.89 27.02 26.30
N ASP A 455 -10.10 27.61 26.26
CA ASP A 455 -10.67 28.29 27.44
C ASP A 455 -11.10 27.28 28.53
N LYS A 456 -10.43 27.35 29.68
CA LYS A 456 -10.69 26.50 30.86
C LYS A 456 -12.11 26.60 31.40
N LYS A 457 -12.80 27.74 31.26
CA LYS A 457 -14.20 27.91 31.71
C LYS A 457 -15.14 27.13 30.80
N VAL A 458 -15.02 27.34 29.49
CA VAL A 458 -15.83 26.64 28.48
C VAL A 458 -15.57 25.13 28.56
N ALA A 459 -14.31 24.72 28.66
CA ALA A 459 -13.92 23.34 28.84
C ALA A 459 -14.53 22.70 30.10
N LYS A 460 -14.70 23.47 31.19
CA LYS A 460 -15.35 23.00 32.42
C LYS A 460 -16.86 22.86 32.25
N GLU A 461 -17.49 23.77 31.50
CA GLU A 461 -18.92 23.70 31.18
C GLU A 461 -19.24 22.49 30.30
N ALA A 462 -18.43 22.24 29.27
CA ALA A 462 -18.53 21.05 28.41
C ALA A 462 -18.44 19.74 29.22
N ARG A 463 -17.44 19.60 30.10
CA ARG A 463 -17.32 18.41 30.98
C ARG A 463 -18.53 18.23 31.91
N LYS A 464 -19.08 19.31 32.44
CA LYS A 464 -20.32 19.24 33.26
C LYS A 464 -21.52 18.81 32.43
N ALA A 465 -21.61 19.27 31.19
CA ALA A 465 -22.66 18.87 30.26
C ALA A 465 -22.53 17.38 29.89
N ALA A 466 -21.31 16.90 29.63
CA ALA A 466 -21.01 15.49 29.39
C ALA A 466 -21.48 14.61 30.56
N PHE A 467 -21.14 14.98 31.81
CA PHE A 467 -21.59 14.25 33.00
C PHE A 467 -23.12 14.17 33.11
N LYS A 468 -23.83 15.25 32.79
CA LYS A 468 -25.30 15.26 32.77
C LYS A 468 -25.85 14.34 31.68
N ALA A 469 -25.27 14.37 30.48
CA ALA A 469 -25.68 13.52 29.36
C ALA A 469 -25.50 12.02 29.71
N ARG A 470 -24.36 11.63 30.30
CA ARG A 470 -24.14 10.25 30.78
C ARG A 470 -25.17 9.82 31.82
N SER A 471 -25.49 10.71 32.75
CA SER A 471 -26.48 10.44 33.80
C SER A 471 -27.89 10.28 33.23
N GLN A 472 -28.19 10.92 32.10
CA GLN A 472 -29.48 10.80 31.40
C GLN A 472 -29.58 9.51 30.58
N GLN A 473 -28.47 9.03 30.00
CA GLN A 473 -28.45 7.82 29.16
C GLN A 473 -28.22 6.52 29.96
N GLY A 474 -27.55 6.59 31.10
CA GLY A 474 -27.23 5.44 31.96
C GLY A 474 -28.25 5.16 33.08
N GLY A 475 -29.36 5.90 33.12
CA GLY A 475 -30.49 5.66 34.02
C GLY A 475 -31.71 5.24 33.21
#